data_AF-A0A2P2LUD1-F1
#
_entry.id   AF-A0A2P2LUD1-F1
#
_cell.length_a   1.000
_cell.length_b   1.000
_cell.length_c   1.000
_cell.angle_alpha   90.00
_cell.angle_beta   90.00
_cell.angle_gamma   90.00
#
_symmetry.space_group_name_H-M   'P 1'
#
loop_
_entity.id
_entity.type
_entity.pdbx_description
1 polymer ?
#
loop_
_entity_poly.entity_id
_entity_poly.type
_entity_poly.pdbx_seq_one_letter_code
_entity_poly.pdbx_strand_id
1 'polypeptide(L)'
;MQMCLFIFGRASSIFSVLLLLLRDSSNFKIRIQAAAALAVPSSVIDYGKCFSDVVQGLQHILENLGTDQISSPSCFRYSAALEKQITSTMLHVLALASNAHSQTLNDFLVKKALFLEEWFNVLCGSLGGMNTQTEAGNILEDQKKQMVSKAIRSVIEVFKSRNHHGIAQKFEKLDGNLKS
;
A
#
# COMPACT_ATOMS: atom_id res chain seq x y z
N MET A 1 -33.54 7.88 -16.87
CA MET A 1 -32.73 7.02 -15.99
C MET A 1 -31.50 6.57 -16.77
N GLN A 2 -30.35 7.23 -16.59
CA GLN A 2 -28.99 6.76 -16.95
C GLN A 2 -27.92 7.84 -16.65
N MET A 3 -28.32 9.04 -16.20
CA MET A 3 -27.37 10.13 -15.87
C MET A 3 -27.33 10.48 -14.37
N CYS A 4 -28.26 9.93 -13.56
CA CYS A 4 -28.27 10.11 -12.10
C CYS A 4 -27.44 9.09 -11.33
N LEU A 5 -26.85 8.07 -11.98
CA LEU A 5 -25.99 7.07 -11.31
C LEU A 5 -24.50 7.42 -11.33
N PHE A 6 -24.05 8.35 -12.17
CA PHE A 6 -22.63 8.76 -12.21
C PHE A 6 -22.28 9.85 -11.18
N ILE A 7 -23.28 10.44 -10.49
CA ILE A 7 -23.09 11.54 -9.52
C ILE A 7 -23.97 11.36 -8.27
N PHE A 8 -24.06 10.16 -7.69
CA PHE A 8 -24.81 9.94 -6.43
C PHE A 8 -23.94 9.60 -5.21
N GLY A 9 -22.72 10.15 -5.16
CA GLY A 9 -21.79 9.92 -4.05
C GLY A 9 -20.96 11.13 -3.63
N ARG A 10 -21.41 12.37 -3.88
CA ARG A 10 -20.73 13.64 -3.53
C ARG A 10 -20.63 13.88 -2.01
N ALA A 11 -19.90 12.98 -1.35
CA ALA A 11 -18.91 13.30 -0.34
C ALA A 11 -17.60 12.57 -0.76
N SER A 12 -17.22 12.77 -2.03
CA SER A 12 -15.92 12.50 -2.66
C SER A 12 -15.08 13.77 -2.45
N SER A 13 -14.51 13.98 -1.27
CA SER A 13 -13.42 13.23 -0.63
C SER A 13 -12.08 13.62 -1.25
N ILE A 14 -11.31 14.37 -0.46
CA ILE A 14 -9.93 14.74 -0.78
C ILE A 14 -9.13 13.52 -1.25
N PHE A 15 -9.42 12.33 -0.69
CA PHE A 15 -8.85 11.05 -1.10
C PHE A 15 -9.13 10.67 -2.56
N SER A 16 -10.35 10.88 -3.08
CA SER A 16 -10.62 10.63 -4.50
C SER A 16 -9.81 11.57 -5.40
N VAL A 17 -9.65 12.84 -5.01
CA VAL A 17 -8.79 13.80 -5.74
C VAL A 17 -7.32 13.38 -5.66
N LEU A 18 -6.84 12.97 -4.49
CA LEU A 18 -5.47 12.49 -4.30
C LEU A 18 -5.18 11.23 -5.11
N LEU A 19 -6.11 10.27 -5.14
CA LEU A 19 -6.00 9.07 -5.99
C LEU A 19 -5.97 9.42 -7.48
N LEU A 20 -6.80 10.37 -7.92
CA LEU A 20 -6.80 10.86 -9.30
C LEU A 20 -5.46 11.52 -9.65
N LEU A 21 -4.96 12.40 -8.78
CA LEU A 21 -3.66 13.05 -8.96
C LEU A 21 -2.51 12.04 -8.98
N LEU A 22 -2.56 11.02 -8.12
CA LEU A 22 -1.55 9.97 -8.06
C LEU A 22 -1.52 9.12 -9.33
N ARG A 23 -2.68 8.89 -9.95
CA ARG A 23 -2.82 8.07 -11.16
C ARG A 23 -2.52 8.87 -12.44
N ASP A 24 -3.16 10.02 -12.61
CA ASP A 24 -3.28 10.67 -13.93
C ASP A 24 -2.33 11.87 -14.12
N SER A 25 -1.67 12.35 -13.07
CA SER A 25 -0.75 13.49 -13.20
C SER A 25 0.51 13.09 -13.96
N SER A 26 0.84 13.83 -15.03
CA SER A 26 2.14 13.69 -15.73
C SER A 26 3.33 14.18 -14.90
N ASN A 27 3.08 14.92 -13.81
CA ASN A 27 4.13 15.43 -12.92
C ASN A 27 4.35 14.49 -11.74
N PHE A 28 5.52 13.82 -11.72
CA PHE A 28 5.91 12.91 -10.64
C PHE A 28 5.93 13.55 -9.26
N LYS A 29 6.27 14.83 -9.12
CA LYS A 29 6.27 15.51 -7.82
C LYS A 29 4.85 15.62 -7.26
N ILE A 30 3.87 15.90 -8.13
CA ILE A 30 2.46 15.92 -7.75
C ILE A 30 2.01 14.52 -7.33
N ARG A 31 2.38 13.48 -8.08
CA ARG A 31 2.08 12.08 -7.72
C ARG A 31 2.68 11.72 -6.35
N ILE A 32 3.95 12.03 -6.11
CA ILE A 32 4.63 11.78 -4.83
C ILE A 32 3.91 12.48 -3.68
N GLN A 33 3.60 13.77 -3.83
CA GLN A 33 2.88 14.54 -2.80
C GLN A 33 1.48 13.98 -2.56
N ALA A 34 0.78 13.57 -3.62
CA ALA A 34 -0.54 12.97 -3.50
C ALA A 34 -0.50 11.63 -2.73
N ALA A 35 0.46 10.75 -3.04
CA ALA A 35 0.69 9.52 -2.30
C ALA A 35 1.02 9.80 -0.82
N ALA A 36 1.93 10.74 -0.54
CA ALA A 36 2.24 11.13 0.84
C ALA A 36 1.01 11.63 1.60
N ALA A 37 0.16 12.44 0.97
CA ALA A 37 -1.07 12.95 1.57
C ALA A 37 -2.09 11.82 1.86
N LEU A 38 -2.12 10.74 1.07
CA LEU A 38 -2.94 9.56 1.36
C LEU A 38 -2.50 8.83 2.64
N ALA A 39 -1.27 9.00 3.10
CA ALA A 39 -0.75 8.41 4.35
C ALA A 39 -0.84 9.33 5.57
N VAL A 40 -1.34 10.57 5.43
CA VAL A 40 -1.51 11.51 6.56
C VAL A 40 -2.46 10.99 7.64
N PRO A 41 -3.63 10.39 7.30
CA PRO A 41 -4.54 9.90 8.33
C PRO A 41 -3.93 8.74 9.13
N SER A 42 -4.11 8.76 10.45
CA SER A 42 -3.43 7.84 11.37
C SER A 42 -4.28 6.63 11.77
N SER A 43 -5.59 6.71 11.51
CA SER A 43 -6.58 5.69 11.87
C SER A 43 -7.60 5.49 10.76
N VAL A 44 -8.28 4.33 10.75
CA VAL A 44 -9.38 4.04 9.80
C VAL A 44 -10.52 5.06 9.93
N ILE A 45 -10.73 5.61 11.14
CA ILE A 45 -11.76 6.62 11.42
C ILE A 45 -11.45 7.92 10.66
N ASP A 46 -10.19 8.33 10.60
CA ASP A 46 -9.75 9.55 9.90
C ASP A 46 -9.96 9.43 8.37
N TYR A 47 -9.87 8.22 7.81
CA TYR A 47 -10.23 7.95 6.41
C TYR A 47 -11.75 7.89 6.21
N GLY A 48 -12.50 7.54 7.26
CA GLY A 48 -13.93 7.31 7.24
C GLY A 48 -14.33 6.27 6.19
N LYS A 49 -15.41 6.55 5.47
CA LYS A 49 -15.95 5.66 4.43
C LYS A 49 -14.99 5.42 3.24
N CYS A 50 -13.99 6.28 3.06
CA CYS A 50 -13.08 6.23 1.91
C CYS A 50 -11.91 5.27 2.13
N PHE A 51 -11.75 4.66 3.30
CA PHE A 51 -10.61 3.77 3.57
C PHE A 51 -10.50 2.63 2.56
N SER A 52 -11.63 1.97 2.26
CA SER A 52 -11.67 0.89 1.26
C SER A 52 -11.27 1.37 -0.13
N ASP A 53 -11.68 2.58 -0.52
CA ASP A 53 -11.35 3.16 -1.83
C ASP A 53 -9.87 3.51 -1.93
N VAL A 54 -9.28 4.01 -0.84
CA VAL A 54 -7.85 4.33 -0.77
C VAL A 54 -7.00 3.06 -0.91
N VAL A 55 -7.32 2.00 -0.17
CA VAL A 55 -6.57 0.73 -0.26
C VAL A 55 -6.67 0.13 -1.67
N GLN A 56 -7.88 0.10 -2.25
CA GLN A 56 -8.09 -0.43 -3.60
C GLN A 56 -7.38 0.42 -4.66
N GLY A 57 -7.48 1.74 -4.57
CA GLY A 57 -6.83 2.66 -5.50
C GLY A 57 -5.31 2.56 -5.46
N LEU A 58 -4.72 2.50 -4.25
CA LEU A 58 -3.27 2.31 -4.08
C LEU A 58 -2.80 0.95 -4.60
N GLN A 59 -3.53 -0.14 -4.31
CA GLN A 59 -3.21 -1.46 -4.83
C GLN A 59 -3.22 -1.47 -6.36
N HIS A 60 -4.25 -0.90 -6.99
CA HIS A 60 -4.34 -0.82 -8.44
C HIS A 60 -3.18 -0.05 -9.05
N ILE A 61 -2.80 1.09 -8.48
CA ILE A 61 -1.67 1.90 -8.96
C ILE A 61 -0.36 1.11 -8.79
N LEU A 62 -0.17 0.49 -7.63
CA LEU A 62 1.02 -0.31 -7.32
C LEU A 62 1.21 -1.48 -8.29
N GLU A 63 0.13 -2.19 -8.63
CA GLU A 63 0.14 -3.31 -9.59
C GLU A 63 0.48 -2.87 -11.02
N ASN A 64 0.21 -1.60 -11.37
CA ASN A 64 0.42 -1.07 -12.72
C ASN A 64 1.66 -0.15 -12.87
N LEU A 65 2.43 0.08 -11.79
CA LEU A 65 3.57 1.02 -11.78
C LEU A 65 4.62 0.76 -12.87
N GLY A 66 4.79 -0.49 -13.31
CA GLY A 66 5.76 -0.87 -14.35
C GLY A 66 5.27 -0.75 -15.80
N THR A 67 3.99 -0.41 -16.01
CA THR A 67 3.38 -0.36 -17.35
C THR A 67 3.43 1.03 -18.00
N ASP A 68 3.60 2.09 -17.20
CA ASP A 68 3.73 3.47 -17.67
C ASP A 68 5.18 3.75 -18.12
N GLN A 69 5.54 3.26 -19.31
CA GLN A 69 6.84 3.56 -19.90
C GLN A 69 6.88 4.99 -20.45
N ILE A 70 7.56 5.90 -19.74
CA ILE A 70 8.09 7.14 -20.32
C ILE A 70 9.62 7.09 -20.26
N SER A 71 10.20 7.02 -21.45
CA SER A 71 11.62 6.89 -21.76
C SER A 71 12.36 8.23 -21.57
N SER A 72 12.85 8.49 -20.36
CA SER A 72 13.86 9.54 -20.10
C SER A 72 14.67 9.27 -18.82
N PRO A 73 15.99 9.56 -18.76
CA PRO A 73 16.83 9.31 -17.57
C PRO A 73 16.37 10.03 -16.30
N SER A 74 15.76 11.21 -16.42
CA SER A 74 15.18 11.94 -15.28
C SER A 74 13.89 11.27 -14.79
N CYS A 75 13.11 10.63 -15.67
CA CYS A 75 11.96 9.82 -15.29
C CYS A 75 12.38 8.65 -14.40
N PHE A 76 13.55 8.05 -14.60
CA PHE A 76 14.04 6.92 -13.79
C PHE A 76 14.27 7.28 -12.30
N ARG A 77 14.78 8.48 -12.01
CA ARG A 77 14.97 8.91 -10.60
C ARG A 77 13.65 9.24 -9.92
N TYR A 78 12.74 9.93 -10.61
CA TYR A 78 11.44 10.30 -10.06
C TYR A 78 10.47 9.12 -10.01
N SER A 79 10.59 8.13 -10.90
CA SER A 79 9.83 6.88 -10.84
C SER A 79 10.24 6.05 -9.62
N ALA A 80 11.54 5.91 -9.35
CA ALA A 80 12.03 5.21 -8.16
C ALA A 80 11.59 5.92 -6.85
N ALA A 81 11.59 7.25 -6.83
CA ALA A 81 11.09 8.02 -5.69
C ALA A 81 9.57 7.84 -5.50
N LEU A 82 8.81 7.84 -6.59
CA LEU A 82 7.37 7.60 -6.57
C LEU A 82 7.04 6.19 -6.09
N GLU A 83 7.71 5.16 -6.61
CA GLU A 83 7.54 3.78 -6.19
C GLU A 83 7.79 3.61 -4.69
N LYS A 84 8.88 4.20 -4.16
CA LYS A 84 9.16 4.22 -2.72
C LYS A 84 8.05 4.90 -1.93
N GLN A 85 7.53 6.02 -2.42
CA GLN A 85 6.45 6.74 -1.73
C GLN A 85 5.14 5.95 -1.74
N ILE A 86 4.75 5.36 -2.87
CA ILE A 86 3.55 4.51 -2.98
C ILE A 86 3.71 3.28 -2.10
N THR A 87 4.88 2.64 -2.10
CA THR A 87 5.19 1.51 -1.22
C THR A 87 5.02 1.88 0.25
N SER A 88 5.62 2.99 0.69
CA SER A 88 5.47 3.48 2.07
C SER A 88 4.01 3.77 2.42
N THR A 89 3.28 4.41 1.50
CA THR A 89 1.85 4.73 1.65
C THR A 89 1.01 3.46 1.74
N MET A 90 1.28 2.46 0.90
CA MET A 90 0.58 1.18 0.89
C MET A 90 0.82 0.39 2.17
N LEU A 91 2.07 0.33 2.65
CA LEU A 91 2.42 -0.29 3.93
C LEU A 91 1.67 0.37 5.09
N HIS A 92 1.61 1.71 5.10
CA HIS A 92 0.87 2.46 6.12
C HIS A 92 -0.62 2.11 6.13
N VAL A 93 -1.31 2.16 4.99
CA VAL A 93 -2.75 1.86 4.96
C VAL A 93 -3.04 0.39 5.27
N LEU A 94 -2.19 -0.54 4.81
CA LEU A 94 -2.34 -1.97 5.15
C LEU A 94 -2.10 -2.22 6.64
N ALA A 95 -1.20 -1.48 7.30
CA ALA A 95 -0.98 -1.57 8.75
C ALA A 95 -2.20 -1.15 9.59
N LEU A 96 -3.19 -0.50 8.98
CA LEU A 96 -4.46 -0.12 9.60
C LEU A 96 -5.61 -1.06 9.25
N ALA A 97 -5.44 -1.95 8.26
CA ALA A 97 -6.50 -2.76 7.68
C ALA A 97 -7.23 -3.67 8.68
N SER A 98 -6.56 -4.21 9.71
CA SER A 98 -7.21 -5.06 10.71
C SER A 98 -8.25 -4.32 11.56
N ASN A 99 -8.13 -2.98 11.66
CA ASN A 99 -9.09 -2.13 12.35
C ASN A 99 -10.28 -1.74 11.46
N ALA A 100 -10.28 -2.15 10.19
CA ALA A 100 -11.38 -1.85 9.28
C ALA A 100 -12.45 -2.94 9.36
N HIS A 101 -13.64 -2.58 9.83
CA HIS A 101 -14.80 -3.48 9.87
C HIS A 101 -15.53 -3.60 8.51
N SER A 102 -14.83 -3.44 7.39
CA SER A 102 -15.41 -3.42 6.05
C SER A 102 -15.33 -4.80 5.39
N GLN A 103 -16.49 -5.41 5.13
CA GLN A 103 -16.56 -6.68 4.39
C GLN A 103 -15.97 -6.56 2.98
N THR A 104 -16.28 -5.47 2.29
CA THR A 104 -15.79 -5.20 0.93
C THR A 104 -14.26 -5.16 0.87
N LEU A 105 -13.62 -4.54 1.86
CA LEU A 105 -12.17 -4.49 1.94
C LEU A 105 -11.59 -5.89 2.18
N ASN A 106 -12.19 -6.66 3.08
CA ASN A 106 -11.71 -8.01 3.39
C ASN A 106 -11.78 -8.92 2.17
N ASP A 107 -12.91 -8.92 1.46
CA ASP A 107 -13.10 -9.69 0.23
C ASP A 107 -12.10 -9.26 -0.85
N PHE A 108 -11.80 -7.96 -0.95
CA PHE A 108 -10.79 -7.43 -1.85
C PHE A 108 -9.38 -7.93 -1.51
N LEU A 109 -8.97 -7.85 -0.23
CA LEU A 109 -7.65 -8.30 0.22
C LEU A 109 -7.46 -9.80 0.00
N VAL A 110 -8.50 -10.61 0.20
CA VAL A 110 -8.49 -12.06 -0.10
C VAL A 110 -8.30 -12.30 -1.59
N LYS A 111 -9.04 -11.57 -2.45
CA LYS A 111 -8.88 -11.67 -3.92
C LYS A 111 -7.48 -11.26 -4.38
N LYS A 112 -6.84 -10.32 -3.68
CA LYS A 112 -5.50 -9.83 -3.99
C LYS A 112 -4.39 -10.51 -3.19
N ALA A 113 -4.68 -11.61 -2.49
CA ALA A 113 -3.72 -12.27 -1.62
C ALA A 113 -2.44 -12.73 -2.35
N LEU A 114 -2.54 -13.28 -3.57
CA LEU A 114 -1.36 -13.70 -4.36
C LEU A 114 -0.46 -12.52 -4.71
N PHE A 115 -1.05 -11.42 -5.21
CA PHE A 115 -0.31 -10.19 -5.50
C PHE A 115 0.39 -9.65 -4.25
N LEU A 116 -0.31 -9.58 -3.12
CA LEU A 116 0.25 -9.09 -1.86
C LEU A 116 1.38 -10.01 -1.37
N GLU A 117 1.23 -11.32 -1.48
CA GLU A 117 2.26 -12.30 -1.12
C GLU A 117 3.53 -12.08 -1.95
N GLU A 118 3.42 -11.96 -3.27
CA GLU A 118 4.54 -11.67 -4.17
C GLU A 118 5.19 -10.31 -3.86
N TRP A 119 4.37 -9.28 -3.67
CA TRP A 119 4.86 -7.94 -3.36
C TRP A 119 5.61 -7.88 -2.02
N PHE A 120 5.08 -8.49 -0.96
CA PHE A 120 5.77 -8.56 0.33
C PHE A 120 7.06 -9.39 0.25
N ASN A 121 7.09 -10.48 -0.53
CA ASN A 121 8.33 -11.23 -0.76
C ASN A 121 9.44 -10.37 -1.36
N VAL A 122 9.11 -9.57 -2.39
CA VAL A 122 10.06 -8.62 -3.00
C VAL A 122 10.57 -7.61 -1.97
N LEU A 123 9.67 -7.04 -1.15
CA LEU A 123 10.04 -6.10 -0.10
C LEU A 123 10.97 -6.74 0.95
N CYS A 124 10.66 -7.94 1.42
CA CYS A 124 11.49 -8.69 2.37
C CYS A 124 12.87 -9.00 1.77
N GLY A 125 12.94 -9.41 0.50
CA GLY A 125 14.20 -9.69 -0.19
C GLY A 125 15.08 -8.44 -0.37
N SER A 126 14.47 -7.26 -0.55
CA SER A 126 15.20 -5.99 -0.68
C SER A 126 15.86 -5.52 0.61
N LEU A 127 15.41 -6.05 1.75
CA LEU A 127 15.79 -5.58 3.08
C LEU A 127 17.15 -6.09 3.53
N GLY A 128 17.61 -7.23 3.02
CA GLY A 128 18.90 -7.85 3.38
C GLY A 128 20.10 -7.50 2.49
N GLY A 129 19.95 -6.53 1.56
CA GLY A 129 20.94 -6.27 0.50
C GLY A 129 21.89 -5.07 0.69
N MET A 130 21.74 -4.24 1.74
CA MET A 130 22.53 -3.02 1.91
C MET A 130 23.64 -3.20 2.96
N ASN A 131 24.77 -3.79 2.55
CA ASN A 131 25.96 -4.04 3.38
C ASN A 131 26.78 -2.78 3.72
N THR A 132 26.15 -1.63 3.96
CA THR A 132 26.86 -0.47 4.55
C THR A 132 26.64 -0.52 6.05
N GLN A 133 27.52 -1.22 6.76
CA GLN A 133 27.55 -1.32 8.22
C GLN A 133 27.82 0.06 8.86
N THR A 134 26.76 0.85 9.01
CA THR A 134 26.76 2.08 9.78
C THR A 134 25.57 2.00 10.75
N GLU A 135 25.74 2.44 11.99
CA GLU A 135 24.67 2.43 13.01
C GLU A 135 23.37 3.09 12.51
N ALA A 136 23.48 4.20 11.78
CA ALA A 136 22.34 4.87 11.14
C ALA A 136 21.67 4.04 10.03
N GLY A 137 22.44 3.21 9.32
CA GLY A 137 21.94 2.27 8.32
C GLY A 137 21.11 1.17 8.95
N ASN A 138 21.61 0.60 10.06
CA ASN A 138 20.92 -0.45 10.81
C ASN A 138 19.59 0.04 11.40
N ILE A 139 19.56 1.25 12.01
CA ILE A 139 18.33 1.83 12.56
C ILE A 139 17.26 2.03 11.47
N LEU A 140 17.67 2.52 10.29
CA LEU A 140 16.76 2.73 9.16
C LEU A 140 16.23 1.40 8.60
N GLU A 141 17.08 0.39 8.53
CA GLU A 141 16.70 -0.96 8.10
C GLU A 141 15.68 -1.59 9.06
N ASP A 142 15.93 -1.48 10.38
CA ASP A 142 15.04 -1.96 11.42
C ASP A 142 13.68 -1.25 11.38
N GLN A 143 13.65 0.06 11.16
CA GLN A 143 12.41 0.80 10.97
C GLN A 143 11.61 0.28 9.76
N LYS A 144 12.27 -0.01 8.64
CA LYS A 144 11.59 -0.58 7.46
C LYS A 144 11.06 -1.99 7.75
N LYS A 145 11.84 -2.85 8.42
CA LYS A 145 11.40 -4.18 8.85
C LYS A 145 10.15 -4.08 9.72
N GLN A 146 10.13 -3.15 10.67
CA GLN A 146 8.97 -2.93 11.53
C GLN A 146 7.74 -2.47 10.75
N MET A 147 7.89 -1.55 9.79
CA MET A 147 6.77 -1.10 8.94
C MET A 147 6.18 -2.25 8.11
N VAL A 148 7.05 -3.05 7.49
CA VAL A 148 6.63 -4.22 6.69
C VAL A 148 5.95 -5.27 7.59
N SER A 149 6.57 -5.62 8.72
CA SER A 149 6.01 -6.58 9.68
C SER A 149 4.65 -6.13 10.21
N LYS A 150 4.48 -4.84 10.53
CA LYS A 150 3.19 -4.29 11.00
C LYS A 150 2.11 -4.43 9.93
N ALA A 151 2.43 -4.13 8.67
CA ALA A 151 1.49 -4.30 7.55
C ALA A 151 1.10 -5.77 7.35
N ILE A 152 2.07 -6.68 7.36
CA ILE A 152 1.83 -8.13 7.21
C ILE A 152 0.92 -8.65 8.34
N ARG A 153 1.20 -8.28 9.60
CA ARG A 153 0.37 -8.72 10.74
C ARG A 153 -1.07 -8.24 10.67
N SER A 154 -1.27 -6.98 10.30
CA SER A 154 -2.61 -6.43 10.08
C SER A 154 -3.36 -7.21 8.99
N VAL A 155 -2.70 -7.56 7.89
CA VAL A 155 -3.30 -8.38 6.81
C VAL A 155 -3.59 -9.82 7.28
N ILE A 156 -2.70 -10.43 8.08
CA ILE A 156 -2.94 -11.75 8.70
C ILE A 156 -4.20 -11.74 9.56
N GLU A 157 -4.38 -10.71 10.40
CA GLU A 157 -5.55 -10.55 11.26
C GLU A 157 -6.84 -10.47 10.42
N VAL A 158 -6.83 -9.73 9.31
CA VAL A 158 -7.94 -9.69 8.36
C VAL A 158 -8.29 -11.09 7.86
N PHE A 159 -7.30 -11.87 7.40
CA PHE A 159 -7.53 -13.22 6.89
C PHE A 159 -8.03 -14.19 7.96
N LYS A 160 -7.49 -14.12 9.19
CA LYS A 160 -7.95 -14.92 10.33
C LYS A 160 -9.38 -14.60 10.72
N SER A 161 -9.77 -13.33 10.75
CA SER A 161 -11.12 -12.89 11.09
C SER A 161 -12.21 -13.38 10.12
N ARG A 162 -11.80 -13.91 8.96
CA ARG A 162 -12.65 -14.42 7.89
C ARG A 162 -12.41 -15.91 7.59
N ASN A 163 -11.78 -16.64 8.52
CA ASN A 163 -11.50 -18.08 8.41
C ASN A 163 -10.62 -18.49 7.20
N HIS A 164 -9.87 -17.55 6.62
CA HIS A 164 -8.91 -17.82 5.54
C HIS A 164 -7.54 -18.25 6.09
N HIS A 165 -7.53 -19.28 6.95
CA HIS A 165 -6.34 -19.72 7.69
C HIS A 165 -5.18 -20.17 6.78
N GLY A 166 -5.48 -20.80 5.64
CA GLY A 166 -4.46 -21.22 4.67
C GLY A 166 -3.71 -20.03 4.06
N ILE A 167 -4.41 -18.91 3.80
CA ILE A 167 -3.77 -17.68 3.31
C ILE A 167 -2.99 -17.03 4.45
N ALA A 168 -3.59 -16.92 5.64
CA ALA A 168 -2.92 -16.36 6.83
C ALA A 168 -1.59 -17.06 7.13
N GLN A 169 -1.53 -18.39 7.06
CA GLN A 169 -0.32 -19.18 7.31
C GLN A 169 0.83 -18.84 6.35
N LYS A 170 0.54 -18.53 5.09
CA LYS A 170 1.57 -18.10 4.13
C LYS A 170 2.20 -16.78 4.54
N PHE A 171 1.37 -15.81 4.93
CA PHE A 171 1.83 -14.50 5.39
C PHE A 171 2.54 -14.57 6.76
N GLU A 172 2.15 -15.49 7.64
CA GLU A 172 2.88 -15.75 8.89
C GLU A 172 4.32 -16.21 8.64
N LYS A 173 4.54 -17.07 7.63
CA LYS A 173 5.90 -17.46 7.22
C LYS A 173 6.70 -16.24 6.72
N LEU A 174 6.07 -15.33 5.98
CA LEU A 174 6.71 -14.09 5.55
C LEU A 174 7.13 -13.19 6.72
N ASP A 175 6.25 -13.01 7.72
CA ASP A 175 6.58 -12.25 8.94
C ASP A 175 7.69 -12.92 9.77
N GLY A 176 7.72 -14.26 9.79
CA GLY A 176 8.78 -15.04 10.45
C GLY A 176 10.16 -14.79 9.83
N ASN A 177 10.25 -14.75 8.50
CA ASN A 177 11.50 -14.52 7.77
C ASN A 177 12.09 -13.12 8.00
N LEU A 178 11.28 -12.14 8.38
CA LEU A 178 11.73 -10.78 8.71
C LEU A 178 12.41 -10.66 10.08
N LYS A 179 12.15 -11.61 10.98
CA LYS A 179 12.65 -11.64 12.36
C LYS A 179 13.90 -12.50 12.53
N SER A 180 14.21 -13.34 11.54
CA SER A 180 15.41 -14.17 11.49
C SER A 180 16.61 -13.38 10.99
#